data_AF-A0A9E0ZVK0-F1
#
_entry.id   AF-A0A9E0ZVK0-F1
#
_cell.length_a   1.000
_cell.length_b   1.000
_cell.length_c   1.000
_cell.angle_alpha   90.00
_cell.angle_beta   90.00
_cell.angle_gamma   90.00
#
_symmetry.space_group_name_H-M   'P 1'
#
loop_
_entity.id
_entity.type
_entity.pdbx_description
1 polymer ?
#
loop_
_entity_poly.entity_id
_entity_poly.type
_entity_poly.pdbx_seq_one_letter_code
_entity_poly.pdbx_strand_id
1 'polypeptide(L)'
;MVKGVTTYYAVTDPNYQSIADIKAAVESVYTKQVATEHFYKNRIDNTSHPAFIEENGKLYVSPGGIGGGYTWDIDGLTMLKTENPNVVFIQIECEGYGSITNETIKICKENGKWLLGSVIY
;
A
#
# COMPACT_ATOMS: atom_id res chain seq x y z
N MET A 1 -11.67 -6.60 19.95
CA MET A 1 -11.08 -7.84 20.52
C MET A 1 -9.61 -7.58 20.84
N VAL A 2 -9.04 -8.26 21.83
CA VAL A 2 -7.63 -8.07 22.23
C VAL A 2 -6.86 -9.35 21.93
N LYS A 3 -5.73 -9.24 21.23
CA LYS A 3 -4.77 -10.35 21.02
C LYS A 3 -3.39 -9.87 21.43
N GLY A 4 -2.80 -10.56 22.42
CA GLY A 4 -1.58 -10.06 23.07
C GLY A 4 -1.83 -8.69 23.70
N VAL A 5 -1.05 -7.69 23.29
CA VAL A 5 -1.17 -6.28 23.73
C VAL A 5 -1.91 -5.39 22.72
N THR A 6 -2.37 -5.95 21.59
CA THR A 6 -2.96 -5.17 20.50
C THR A 6 -4.49 -5.25 20.54
N THR A 7 -5.14 -4.09 20.49
CA THR A 7 -6.60 -3.98 20.35
C THR A 7 -6.99 -3.90 18.89
N TYR A 8 -8.00 -4.67 18.50
CA TYR A 8 -8.55 -4.68 17.15
C TYR A 8 -10.03 -4.29 17.15
N TYR A 9 -10.42 -3.52 16.13
CA TYR A 9 -11.76 -3.01 15.90
C TYR A 9 -12.36 -3.67 14.67
N ALA A 10 -13.65 -4.00 14.74
CA ALA A 10 -14.34 -4.57 13.59
C ALA A 10 -14.36 -3.54 12.46
N VAL A 11 -14.03 -3.98 11.25
CA VAL A 11 -14.20 -3.15 10.05
C VAL A 11 -15.68 -3.07 9.73
N THR A 12 -16.20 -1.85 9.59
CA THR A 12 -17.62 -1.58 9.34
C THR A 12 -17.91 -1.19 7.90
N ASP A 13 -16.87 -0.95 7.09
CA ASP A 13 -17.02 -0.66 5.66
C ASP A 13 -17.51 -1.92 4.91
N PRO A 14 -18.67 -1.88 4.24
CA PRO A 14 -19.24 -3.04 3.59
C PRO A 14 -18.40 -3.57 2.42
N ASN A 15 -17.47 -2.78 1.87
CA ASN A 15 -16.59 -3.21 0.78
C ASN A 15 -15.44 -4.11 1.27
N TYR A 16 -15.18 -4.14 2.57
CA TYR A 16 -14.06 -4.85 3.17
C TYR A 16 -14.53 -5.73 4.31
N GLN A 17 -14.87 -6.97 4.00
CA GLN A 17 -15.42 -7.93 4.96
C GLN A 17 -14.42 -9.05 5.29
N SER A 18 -13.35 -9.17 4.51
CA SER A 18 -12.35 -10.24 4.60
C SER A 18 -10.92 -9.77 4.31
N ILE A 19 -9.93 -10.58 4.69
CA ILE A 19 -8.52 -10.41 4.26
C ILE A 19 -8.43 -10.51 2.74
N ALA A 20 -9.27 -11.35 2.10
CA ALA A 20 -9.30 -11.44 0.64
C ALA A 20 -9.70 -10.10 -0.01
N ASP A 21 -10.68 -9.39 0.55
CA ASP A 21 -11.08 -8.06 0.06
C ASP A 21 -9.94 -7.04 0.21
N ILE A 22 -9.24 -7.06 1.35
CA ILE A 22 -8.06 -6.21 1.56
C ILE A 22 -6.97 -6.53 0.54
N LYS A 23 -6.67 -7.81 0.32
CA LYS A 23 -5.68 -8.24 -0.67
C LYS A 23 -6.05 -7.79 -2.08
N ALA A 24 -7.32 -7.92 -2.46
CA ALA A 24 -7.83 -7.48 -3.75
C ALA A 24 -7.72 -5.96 -3.94
N ALA A 25 -8.02 -5.17 -2.91
CA ALA A 25 -7.87 -3.72 -2.97
C ALA A 25 -6.40 -3.29 -3.09
N VAL A 26 -5.49 -3.94 -2.36
CA VAL A 26 -4.05 -3.67 -2.50
C VAL A 26 -3.56 -4.02 -3.91
N GLU A 27 -3.94 -5.18 -4.46
CA GLU A 27 -3.60 -5.61 -5.82
C GLU A 27 -4.29 -4.78 -6.92
N SER A 28 -5.29 -3.97 -6.58
CA SER A 28 -5.89 -3.01 -7.51
C SER A 28 -5.01 -1.79 -7.77
N VAL A 29 -4.02 -1.56 -6.90
CA VAL A 29 -3.12 -0.40 -6.92
C VAL A 29 -1.66 -0.82 -7.13
N TYR A 30 -1.22 -1.87 -6.45
CA TYR A 30 0.16 -2.38 -6.50
C TYR A 30 0.26 -3.65 -7.34
N THR A 31 1.44 -3.88 -7.94
CA THR A 31 1.74 -5.18 -8.52
C THR A 31 1.68 -6.27 -7.44
N LYS A 32 1.39 -7.50 -7.84
CA LYS A 32 1.31 -8.62 -6.89
C LYS A 32 2.61 -8.83 -6.11
N GLN A 33 3.75 -8.61 -6.77
CA GLN A 33 5.06 -8.68 -6.14
C GLN A 33 5.18 -7.65 -5.00
N VAL A 34 4.91 -6.37 -5.28
CA VAL A 34 5.02 -5.31 -4.27
C VAL A 34 4.01 -5.50 -3.14
N ALA A 35 2.78 -5.88 -3.48
CA ALA A 35 1.74 -6.20 -2.50
C ALA A 35 2.20 -7.31 -1.53
N THR A 36 2.82 -8.37 -2.05
CA THR A 36 3.31 -9.49 -1.25
C THR A 36 4.50 -9.09 -0.37
N GLU A 37 5.52 -8.48 -0.96
CA GLU A 37 6.78 -8.16 -0.29
C GLU A 37 6.64 -7.08 0.78
N HIS A 38 5.75 -6.11 0.56
CA HIS A 38 5.62 -4.93 1.44
C HIS A 38 4.31 -4.86 2.21
N PHE A 39 3.15 -5.16 1.62
CA PHE A 39 1.89 -5.07 2.35
C PHE A 39 1.60 -6.35 3.11
N TYR A 40 1.50 -7.50 2.43
CA TYR A 40 1.05 -8.76 3.03
C TYR A 40 1.98 -9.18 4.16
N LYS A 41 3.28 -9.22 3.87
CA LYS A 41 4.32 -9.55 4.85
C LYS A 41 4.23 -8.72 6.14
N ASN A 42 3.96 -7.42 6.04
CA ASN A 42 4.03 -6.51 7.20
C ASN A 42 2.67 -6.28 7.88
N ARG A 43 1.57 -6.37 7.14
CA ARG A 43 0.22 -5.98 7.60
C ARG A 43 -0.72 -7.16 7.80
N ILE A 44 -0.46 -8.30 7.18
CA ILE A 44 -1.35 -9.48 7.22
C ILE A 44 -0.60 -10.67 7.83
N ASP A 45 0.55 -11.03 7.27
CA ASP A 45 1.29 -12.24 7.63
C ASP A 45 2.25 -12.03 8.81
N ASN A 46 2.34 -10.80 9.34
CA ASN A 46 3.13 -10.49 10.52
C ASN A 46 2.54 -11.20 11.74
N THR A 47 3.27 -12.17 12.29
CA THR A 47 2.78 -13.02 13.40
C THR A 47 2.75 -12.33 14.76
N SER A 48 3.49 -11.23 14.92
CA SER A 48 3.57 -10.52 16.21
C SER A 48 2.49 -9.45 16.34
N HIS A 49 2.34 -8.62 15.30
CA HIS A 49 1.41 -7.49 15.29
C HIS A 49 0.84 -7.26 13.89
N PRO A 50 -0.04 -8.14 13.39
CA PRO A 50 -0.72 -7.90 12.11
C PRO A 50 -1.62 -6.67 12.22
N ALA A 51 -1.74 -5.93 11.13
CA ALA A 51 -2.69 -4.82 11.04
C ALA A 51 -4.12 -5.33 10.86
N PHE A 52 -4.29 -6.42 10.10
CA PHE A 52 -5.59 -7.02 9.81
C PHE A 52 -5.64 -8.45 10.30
N ILE A 53 -6.76 -8.83 10.92
CA ILE A 53 -7.05 -10.21 11.31
C ILE A 53 -8.48 -10.56 10.93
N GLU A 54 -8.72 -11.83 10.65
CA GLU A 54 -10.06 -12.39 10.53
C GLU A 54 -10.37 -13.29 11.72
N GLU A 55 -11.55 -13.12 12.30
CA GLU A 55 -12.03 -13.99 13.37
C GLU A 55 -13.55 -14.07 13.33
N ASN A 56 -14.10 -15.28 13.51
CA ASN A 56 -15.55 -15.52 13.51
C ASN A 56 -16.27 -14.94 12.26
N GLY A 57 -15.62 -15.04 11.11
CA GLY A 57 -16.15 -14.56 9.83
C GLY A 57 -16.21 -13.03 9.68
N LYS A 58 -15.47 -12.28 10.51
CA LYS A 58 -15.40 -10.82 10.44
C LYS A 58 -13.96 -10.34 10.34
N LEU A 59 -13.76 -9.28 9.57
CA LEU A 59 -12.49 -8.55 9.47
C LEU A 59 -12.35 -7.57 10.63
N TYR A 60 -11.17 -7.55 11.23
CA TYR A 60 -10.78 -6.58 12.24
C TYR A 60 -9.46 -5.91 11.87
N VAL A 61 -9.31 -4.66 12.27
CA VAL A 61 -8.11 -3.84 12.05
C VAL A 61 -7.57 -3.31 13.39
N SER A 62 -6.26 -3.35 13.58
CA SER A 62 -5.62 -2.66 14.69
C SER A 62 -5.37 -1.19 14.31
N PRO A 63 -5.61 -0.24 15.22
CA PRO A 63 -5.37 1.17 14.93
C PRO A 63 -3.87 1.38 14.72
N GLY A 64 -3.49 1.84 13.54
CA GLY A 64 -2.15 2.31 13.24
C GLY A 64 -2.06 3.83 13.37
N GLY A 65 -0.83 4.36 13.42
CA GLY A 65 -0.61 5.79 13.18
C GLY A 65 -1.18 6.17 11.81
N ILE A 66 -2.04 7.18 11.79
CA ILE A 66 -2.67 7.68 10.57
C ILE A 66 -1.80 8.83 10.05
N GLY A 67 -1.08 8.59 8.96
CA GLY A 67 -0.33 9.61 8.24
C GLY A 67 1.18 9.63 8.50
N GLY A 68 1.90 10.13 7.51
CA GLY A 68 3.30 10.57 7.59
C GLY A 68 3.36 12.04 7.19
N GLY A 69 4.42 12.75 7.59
CA GLY A 69 4.61 14.16 7.26
C GLY A 69 5.09 14.38 5.82
N TYR A 70 4.49 13.67 4.86
CA TYR A 70 4.86 13.67 3.45
C TYR A 70 3.73 14.21 2.58
N THR A 71 4.08 15.07 1.64
CA THR A 71 3.19 15.56 0.58
C THR A 71 3.86 15.38 -0.76
N TRP A 72 3.07 15.00 -1.76
CA TRP A 72 3.54 14.75 -3.11
C TRP A 72 2.96 15.79 -4.07
N ASP A 73 3.83 16.41 -4.87
CA ASP A 73 3.40 17.30 -5.95
C ASP A 73 3.05 16.47 -7.20
N ILE A 74 1.75 16.22 -7.36
CA ILE A 74 1.19 15.44 -8.47
C ILE A 74 1.13 16.27 -9.76
N ASP A 75 1.12 17.60 -9.67
CA ASP A 75 1.06 18.45 -10.86
C ASP A 75 2.44 18.55 -11.54
N GLY A 76 3.52 18.35 -10.77
CA GLY A 76 4.91 18.34 -11.23
C GLY A 76 5.43 17.00 -11.80
N LEU A 77 4.57 15.99 -12.03
CA LEU A 77 5.03 14.66 -12.45
C LEU A 77 5.78 14.67 -13.78
N THR A 78 6.98 14.11 -13.78
CA THR A 78 7.78 13.94 -14.99
C THR A 78 7.93 12.47 -15.34
N MET A 79 7.43 12.08 -16.52
CA MET A 79 7.65 10.72 -17.04
C MET A 79 9.08 10.59 -17.55
N LEU A 80 9.83 9.63 -17.01
CA LEU A 80 11.18 9.32 -17.44
C LEU A 80 11.16 8.35 -18.63
N LYS A 81 12.19 8.43 -19.47
CA LYS A 81 12.33 7.56 -20.65
C LYS A 81 12.41 6.09 -20.20
N THR A 82 11.62 5.24 -20.88
CA THR A 82 11.60 3.79 -20.69
C THR A 82 11.82 3.09 -22.02
N GLU A 83 12.56 1.99 -22.00
CA GLU A 83 12.73 1.10 -23.17
C GLU A 83 11.70 -0.04 -23.18
N ASN A 84 11.09 -0.34 -22.03
CA ASN A 84 10.10 -1.40 -21.89
C ASN A 84 8.68 -0.80 -21.95
N PRO A 85 7.84 -1.17 -22.93
CA PRO A 85 6.49 -0.61 -23.07
C PRO A 85 5.53 -0.97 -21.91
N ASN A 86 5.92 -1.91 -21.04
CA ASN A 86 5.14 -2.33 -19.87
C ASN A 86 5.70 -1.75 -18.56
N VAL A 87 6.68 -0.85 -18.61
CA VAL A 87 7.23 -0.19 -17.41
C VAL A 87 7.36 1.29 -17.68
N VAL A 88 6.90 2.11 -16.75
CA VAL A 88 7.06 3.56 -16.75
C VAL A 88 7.74 3.95 -15.45
N PHE A 89 8.69 4.88 -15.52
CA PHE A 89 9.25 5.53 -14.35
C PHE A 89 8.74 6.95 -14.31
N ILE A 90 8.25 7.39 -13.15
CA ILE A 90 7.80 8.76 -12.92
C ILE A 90 8.68 9.36 -11.85
N GLN A 91 9.18 10.56 -12.09
CA GLN A 91 9.78 11.40 -11.06
C GLN A 91 8.71 12.30 -10.46
N ILE A 92 8.68 12.37 -9.13
CA ILE A 92 7.73 13.16 -8.35
C ILE A 92 8.48 13.94 -7.28
N GLU A 93 8.12 15.21 -7.09
CA GLU A 93 8.62 15.98 -5.97
C GLU A 93 7.85 15.57 -4.70
N CYS A 94 8.60 15.32 -3.63
CA CYS A 94 8.09 14.93 -2.33
C CYS A 94 8.64 15.88 -1.28
N GLU A 95 7.76 16.54 -0.53
CA GLU A 95 8.15 17.28 0.68
C GLU A 95 7.91 16.38 1.89
N GLY A 96 8.95 16.15 2.67
CA GLY A 96 8.91 15.34 3.88
C GLY A 96 9.75 15.95 5.00
N TYR A 97 9.15 16.21 6.17
CA TYR A 97 9.86 16.70 7.36
C TYR A 97 10.76 17.92 7.12
N GLY A 98 10.34 18.85 6.25
CA GLY A 98 11.08 20.08 5.92
C GLY A 98 12.17 19.93 4.85
N SER A 99 12.25 18.78 4.18
CA SER A 99 13.13 18.54 3.03
C SER A 99 12.32 18.21 1.79
N ILE A 100 12.78 18.70 0.64
CA ILE A 100 12.21 18.39 -0.68
C ILE A 100 13.14 17.40 -1.38
N THR A 101 12.61 16.28 -1.84
CA THR A 101 13.33 15.26 -2.64
C THR A 101 12.58 14.99 -3.94
N ASN A 102 13.30 14.45 -4.94
CA ASN A 102 12.70 13.94 -6.16
C ASN A 102 12.72 12.41 -6.12
N GLU A 103 11.58 11.81 -5.79
CA GLU A 103 11.42 10.37 -5.72
C GLU A 103 11.14 9.79 -7.12
N THR A 104 11.61 8.57 -7.37
CA THR A 104 11.30 7.85 -8.61
C THR A 104 10.36 6.69 -8.31
N ILE A 105 9.17 6.76 -8.89
CA ILE A 105 8.14 5.73 -8.80
C ILE A 105 8.19 4.85 -10.04
N LYS A 106 8.23 3.54 -9.83
CA LYS A 106 8.07 2.56 -10.91
C LYS A 106 6.59 2.18 -11.04
N ILE A 107 6.07 2.23 -12.26
CA ILE A 107 4.74 1.77 -12.62
C ILE A 107 4.88 0.64 -13.65
N CYS A 108 4.23 -0.49 -13.40
CA CYS A 108 4.28 -1.67 -14.25
C CYS A 108 2.90 -1.96 -14.84
N LYS A 109 2.86 -2.47 -16.07
CA LYS A 109 1.64 -2.98 -16.67
C LYS A 109 1.50 -4.47 -16.39
N GLU A 110 0.50 -4.85 -15.59
CA GLU A 110 0.14 -6.24 -15.30
C GLU A 110 -1.32 -6.48 -15.66
N ASN A 111 -1.60 -7.54 -16.44
CA ASN A 111 -2.96 -7.89 -16.87
C ASN A 111 -3.75 -6.71 -17.49
N GLY A 112 -3.06 -5.84 -18.23
CA GLY A 112 -3.66 -4.68 -18.88
C GLY A 112 -3.85 -3.44 -18.01
N LYS A 113 -3.53 -3.51 -16.71
CA LYS A 113 -3.64 -2.39 -15.75
C LYS A 113 -2.25 -1.84 -15.41
N TRP A 114 -2.16 -0.53 -15.20
CA TRP A 114 -0.96 0.12 -14.69
C TRP A 114 -1.01 0.15 -13.16
N LEU A 115 0.00 -0.43 -12.53
CA LEU A 115 0.07 -0.63 -11.09
C LEU A 115 1.42 -0.13 -10.56
N LEU A 116 1.46 0.28 -9.29
CA LEU A 116 2.69 0.64 -8.61
C LEU A 116 3.59 -0.59 -8.48
N GLY A 117 4.72 -0.53 -9.19
CA GLY A 117 5.79 -1.54 -9.19
C GLY A 117 6.94 -1.22 -8.23
N SER A 118 6.77 -0.20 -7.40
CA SER A 118 7.63 0.14 -6.26
C SER A 118 6.77 0.69 -5.12
N VAL A 119 7.28 0.61 -3.89
CA VAL A 119 6.75 1.40 -2.79
C VAL A 119 7.27 2.83 -2.86
N ILE A 120 6.53 3.75 -2.23
CA ILE A 120 6.91 5.14 -2.00
C ILE A 120 7.23 5.24 -0.51
N TYR A 121 8.41 5.77 -0.17
CA TYR A 121 8.85 5.94 1.22
C TYR A 121 8.74 7.40 1.65
#